data_AF-A0AAW4L0H8-F1
#
_entry.id   AF-A0AAW4L0H8-F1
#
_cell.length_a   1.000
_cell.length_b   1.000
_cell.length_c   1.000
_cell.angle_alpha   90.00
_cell.angle_beta   90.00
_cell.angle_gamma   90.00
#
_symmetry.space_group_name_H-M   'P 1'
#
loop_
_entity.id
_entity.type
_entity.pdbx_description
1 polymer ?
#
loop_
_entity_poly.entity_id
_entity_poly.type
_entity_poly.pdbx_seq_one_letter_code
_entity_poly.pdbx_strand_id
1 'polypeptide(L)' 'LELLNTGHSGSLSSIHADSPEMMFDRLASMAARGGADMTKNQLVEYSRQLIDVVIQWEYGFDGRRYISEVQYAKAA' A
#
# COMPACT_ATOMS: atom_id res chain seq x y z
N LEU A 1 -6.31 5.04 -6.69
CA LEU A 1 -7.20 4.04 -6.07
C LEU A 1 -8.29 3.58 -7.03
N GLU A 2 -8.86 4.48 -7.85
CA GLU A 2 -9.93 4.13 -8.80
C GLU A 2 -9.57 2.99 -9.76
N LEU A 3 -8.34 2.93 -10.28
CA LEU A 3 -7.88 1.82 -11.13
C LEU A 3 -7.88 0.45 -10.43
N LEU A 4 -7.62 0.42 -9.12
CA LEU A 4 -7.73 -0.82 -8.32
C LEU A 4 -9.20 -1.23 -8.14
N ASN A 5 -10.11 -0.26 -8.12
CA ASN A 5 -11.54 -0.47 -7.87
C ASN A 5 -12.36 -0.80 -9.14
N THR A 6 -11.83 -0.54 -10.34
CA THR A 6 -12.53 -0.78 -11.62
C THR A 6 -12.30 -2.16 -12.22
N GLY A 7 -11.79 -3.13 -11.45
CA GLY A 7 -11.69 -4.53 -11.88
C GLY A 7 -10.39 -4.90 -12.58
N HIS A 8 -9.32 -4.10 -12.45
CA HIS A 8 -7.97 -4.46 -12.92
C HIS A 8 -7.26 -5.37 -11.92
N SER A 9 -7.77 -6.61 -11.78
CA SER A 9 -7.17 -7.64 -10.94
C SER A 9 -5.71 -7.91 -11.34
N GLY A 10 -4.86 -8.18 -10.35
CA GLY A 10 -3.43 -8.45 -10.58
C GLY A 10 -2.56 -7.20 -10.75
N SER A 11 -3.07 -6.03 -10.38
CA SER A 11 -2.30 -4.79 -10.36
C SER A 11 -1.09 -4.90 -9.43
N LEU A 12 0.08 -4.46 -9.91
CA LEU A 12 1.31 -4.36 -9.13
C LEU A 12 1.85 -2.93 -9.18
N SER A 13 2.27 -2.42 -8.04
CA SER A 13 2.89 -1.10 -7.92
C SER A 13 3.93 -1.10 -6.80
N SER A 14 4.72 -0.03 -6.69
CA SER A 14 5.67 0.19 -5.61
C SER A 14 5.53 1.59 -5.04
N ILE A 15 5.90 1.72 -3.77
CA ILE A 15 5.86 2.99 -3.04
C ILE A 15 6.95 2.96 -1.97
N HIS A 16 7.63 4.09 -1.78
CA HIS A 16 8.64 4.21 -0.73
C HIS A 16 7.96 4.38 0.64
N ALA A 17 8.14 3.40 1.51
CA ALA A 17 7.74 3.43 2.91
C ALA A 17 8.67 2.54 3.75
N ASP A 18 8.87 2.89 5.02
CA ASP A 18 9.74 2.11 5.92
C ASP A 18 8.98 1.01 6.68
N SER A 19 7.66 0.90 6.50
CA SER A 19 6.86 -0.25 6.93
C SER A 19 5.59 -0.41 6.08
N PRO A 20 4.93 -1.59 6.10
CA PRO A 20 3.62 -1.79 5.51
C PRO A 20 2.54 -0.81 6.03
N GLU A 21 2.50 -0.49 7.33
CA GLU A 21 1.54 0.49 7.85
C GLU A 21 1.76 1.89 7.27
N MET A 22 3.02 2.34 7.25
CA MET A 22 3.37 3.66 6.71
C MET A 22 3.10 3.76 5.21
N MET A 23 3.12 2.63 4.50
CA MET A 23 2.72 2.58 3.10
C MET A 23 1.26 3.02 2.92
N PHE A 24 0.32 2.51 3.74
CA PHE A 24 -1.09 2.90 3.66
C PHE A 24 -1.30 4.39 3.96
N ASP A 25 -0.61 4.91 4.97
CA ASP A 25 -0.64 6.33 5.31
C ASP A 25 -0.16 7.21 4.15
N ARG A 26 0.92 6.79 3.49
CA ARG A 26 1.50 7.51 2.36
C ARG A 26 0.60 7.45 1.13
N LEU A 27 0.03 6.28 0.85
CA LEU A 27 -0.94 6.09 -0.23
C LEU A 27 -2.18 6.96 -0.02
N ALA A 28 -2.73 6.99 1.19
CA ALA A 28 -3.86 7.85 1.54
C ALA A 28 -3.51 9.34 1.38
N SER A 29 -2.32 9.75 1.81
CA SER A 29 -1.86 11.13 1.65
C SER A 29 -1.67 11.52 0.18
N MET A 30 -1.18 10.61 -0.66
CA MET A 30 -1.06 10.81 -2.11
C MET A 30 -2.44 10.91 -2.77
N ALA A 31 -3.39 10.05 -2.38
CA ALA A 31 -4.75 10.08 -2.90
C ALA A 31 -5.49 11.37 -2.50
N ALA A 32 -5.36 11.82 -1.25
CA ALA A 32 -5.92 13.09 -0.79
C ALA A 32 -5.37 14.28 -1.60
N ARG A 33 -4.06 14.31 -1.84
CA ARG A 33 -3.42 15.32 -2.70
C ARG A 33 -3.86 15.24 -4.17
N GLY A 34 -4.24 14.04 -4.62
CA GLY A 34 -4.80 13.79 -5.95
C GLY A 34 -6.26 14.20 -6.10
N GLY A 35 -6.88 14.78 -5.07
CA GLY A 35 -8.26 15.27 -5.10
C GLY A 35 -9.31 14.22 -4.72
N ALA A 36 -8.92 13.15 -4.02
CA ALA A 36 -9.91 12.19 -3.52
C ALA A 36 -10.83 12.83 -2.48
N ASP A 37 -12.14 12.64 -2.63
CA ASP A 37 -13.17 13.23 -1.76
C ASP A 37 -13.45 12.35 -0.52
N MET A 38 -12.38 11.98 0.18
CA MET A 38 -12.41 11.12 1.37
C MET A 38 -11.38 11.63 2.38
N THR A 39 -11.68 11.51 3.67
CA THR A 39 -10.70 11.80 4.73
C THR A 39 -9.51 10.85 4.63
N LYS A 40 -8.34 11.24 5.15
CA LYS A 40 -7.14 10.38 5.18
C LYS A 40 -7.43 9.00 5.80
N ASN A 41 -8.17 8.97 6.92
CA ASN A 41 -8.53 7.71 7.58
C ASN A 41 -9.44 6.85 6.70
N GLN A 42 -10.44 7.44 6.04
CA GLN A 42 -11.27 6.71 5.09
C GLN A 42 -10.46 6.16 3.91
N LEU A 43 -9.46 6.90 3.42
CA LEU A 43 -8.57 6.44 2.36
C LEU A 43 -7.67 5.29 2.80
N VAL A 44 -7.19 5.30 4.05
CA VAL A 44 -6.42 4.18 4.62
C VAL A 44 -7.29 2.93 4.68
N GLU A 45 -8.46 3.01 5.28
CA GLU A 45 -9.40 1.88 5.40
C GLU A 45 -9.80 1.33 4.02
N TYR A 46 -10.13 2.23 3.10
CA TYR A 46 -10.48 1.86 1.74
C TYR A 46 -9.32 1.17 1.00
N SER A 47 -8.09 1.66 1.17
CA SER A 47 -6.91 1.03 0.57
C SER A 47 -6.65 -0.36 1.13
N ARG A 48 -6.90 -0.61 2.42
CA ARG A 48 -6.77 -1.94 3.05
C ARG A 48 -7.75 -2.96 2.49
N GLN A 49 -8.91 -2.53 2.03
CA GLN A 49 -9.89 -3.42 1.38
C GLN A 49 -9.52 -3.79 -0.06
N LEU A 50 -8.77 -2.92 -0.75
CA LEU A 50 -8.40 -3.11 -2.15
C LEU A 50 -7.07 -3.82 -2.36
N ILE A 51 -6.14 -3.71 -1.41
CA ILE A 51 -4.79 -4.28 -1.54
C ILE A 51 -4.76 -5.67 -0.92
N ASP A 52 -4.55 -6.69 -1.74
CA ASP A 52 -4.50 -8.08 -1.26
C ASP A 52 -3.20 -8.39 -0.52
N VAL A 53 -2.06 -7.94 -1.04
CA VAL A 53 -0.72 -8.28 -0.52
C VAL A 53 0.19 -7.05 -0.52
N VAL A 54 0.97 -6.89 0.55
CA VAL A 54 2.07 -5.95 0.67
C VAL A 54 3.37 -6.74 0.87
N ILE A 55 4.38 -6.45 0.05
CA ILE A 55 5.71 -7.06 0.16
C ILE A 55 6.69 -5.96 0.56
N GLN A 56 7.23 -6.02 1.78
CA GLN A 56 8.22 -5.09 2.28
C GLN A 56 9.62 -5.56 1.93
N TRP A 57 10.44 -4.62 1.44
CA TRP A 57 11.83 -4.86 1.12
C TRP A 57 12.72 -4.03 2.04
N GLU A 58 13.81 -4.61 2.49
CA GLU A 58 14.82 -3.95 3.30
C GLU A 58 16.22 -4.30 2.82
N TYR A 59 17.21 -3.58 3.34
CA TYR A 59 18.62 -3.88 3.16
C TYR A 59 19.16 -4.59 4.40
N GLY A 60 19.75 -5.77 4.22
CA GLY A 60 20.46 -6.47 5.28
C GLY A 60 21.75 -5.74 5.66
N PHE A 61 22.36 -6.14 6.78
CA PHE A 61 23.66 -5.63 7.21
C PHE A 61 24.78 -5.87 6.17
N ASP A 62 24.59 -6.85 5.29
CA ASP A 62 25.48 -7.17 4.16
C ASP A 62 25.22 -6.29 2.92
N GLY A 63 24.30 -5.32 3.01
CA GLY A 63 23.91 -4.42 1.92
C GLY A 63 23.04 -5.08 0.84
N ARG A 64 22.60 -6.33 1.04
CA ARG A 64 21.73 -7.02 0.08
C ARG A 64 20.26 -6.75 0.37
N ARG A 65 19.46 -6.66 -0.70
CA ARG A 65 18.02 -6.56 -0.56
C ARG A 65 17.43 -7.90 -0.16
N TYR A 66 16.48 -7.88 0.77
CA TYR A 66 15.69 -9.04 1.15
C TYR A 66 14.24 -8.62 1.40
N ILE A 67 13.33 -9.59 1.33
CA ILE A 67 11.93 -9.39 1.74
C ILE A 67 11.90 -9.51 3.26
N SER A 68 11.62 -8.41 3.95
CA SER A 68 11.52 -8.42 5.42
C SER A 68 10.13 -8.83 5.91
N GLU A 69 9.09 -8.54 5.13
CA GLU A 69 7.71 -8.86 5.50
C GLU A 69 6.85 -9.15 4.25
N VAL A 70 5.91 -10.09 4.40
CA VAL A 70 4.82 -10.31 3.45
C VAL A 70 3.51 -10.24 4.24
N GLN A 71 2.74 -9.17 4.04
CA GLN A 71 1.46 -8.95 4.70
C GLN A 71 0.33 -9.24 3.72
N TYR A 72 -0.56 -10.16 4.09
CA TYR A 72 -1.86 -10.33 3.43
C TYR A 72 -2.82 -9.30 4.02
N ALA A 73 -3.02 -8.20 3.30
CA ALA A 73 -3.67 -7.00 3.83
C ALA A 73 -5.20 -7.02 3.73
N LYS A 74 -5.74 -7.78 2.77
CA LYS A 74 -7.19 -7.94 2.64
C LYS A 74 -7.71 -8.87 3.73
N ALA A 75 -8.54 -8.33 4.62
CA ALA A 75 -9.29 -9.13 5.58
C ALA A 75 -10.22 -10.09 4.81
N ALA A 76 -10.25 -11.36 5.26
CA ALA A 76 -11.18 -12.37 4.75
C ALA A 76 -12.64 -11.98 5.04
#